data_AF-A0AAD7HVH5-F1
#
_entry.id   AF-A0AAD7HVH5-F1
#
_cell.length_a   1.000
_cell.length_b   1.000
_cell.length_c   1.000
_cell.angle_alpha   90.00
_cell.angle_beta   90.00
_cell.angle_gamma   90.00
#
_symmetry.space_group_name_H-M   'P 1'
#
loop_
_entity.id
_entity.type
_entity.pdbx_description
1 polymer ?
#
loop_
_entity_poly.entity_id
_entity_poly.type
_entity_poly.pdbx_seq_one_letter_code
_entity_poly.pdbx_strand_id
1 'polypeptide(L)'
;MWNMDVLPYLALRTAIKAGDISRIEDLLPTLLFRFAGGSYPKYTIEMLELFQGLRREWPEKLRDYIKEFCWLFTRTGGVDSWLPFDLGQEENICQLPLDGTRRNNGVHGQGFSGDTGSAEGPVTYGKAVPNEYMRGSPWSPDKEKDVVKLAIHYASSQLHTFEVGRKLKTEHTPDVVTEGASNLKHLKTIETWFRRWTHARAVGEDWSEEDQDSILLEPLLATFQNSSEPEPEPDL
;
A
#
# COMPACT_ATOMS: atom_id res chain seq x y z
N MET A 1 20.86 -2.50 19.81
CA MET A 1 19.70 -1.81 19.19
C MET A 1 19.11 -2.59 18.02
N TRP A 2 19.94 -2.99 17.03
CA TRP A 2 19.50 -3.80 15.87
C TRP A 2 18.51 -4.93 16.21
N ASN A 3 18.84 -5.78 17.19
CA ASN A 3 17.98 -6.89 17.58
C ASN A 3 16.61 -6.44 18.14
N MET A 4 16.52 -5.32 18.86
CA MET A 4 15.24 -4.84 19.38
C MET A 4 14.36 -4.27 18.27
N ASP A 5 14.97 -3.59 17.30
CA ASP A 5 14.25 -2.90 16.22
C ASP A 5 13.84 -3.83 15.08
N VAL A 6 14.63 -4.87 14.80
CA VAL A 6 14.39 -5.78 13.66
C VAL A 6 13.36 -6.87 13.98
N LEU A 7 13.25 -7.28 15.25
CA LEU A 7 12.38 -8.39 15.66
C LEU A 7 10.91 -8.14 15.34
N PRO A 8 10.32 -6.94 15.58
CA PRO A 8 8.95 -6.65 15.17
C PRO A 8 8.72 -6.79 13.66
N TYR A 9 9.71 -6.45 12.82
CA TYR A 9 9.60 -6.61 11.37
C TYR A 9 9.67 -8.07 10.94
N LEU A 10 10.55 -8.86 11.57
CA LEU A 10 10.60 -10.31 11.31
C LEU A 10 9.31 -10.99 11.77
N ALA A 11 8.78 -10.60 12.92
CA ALA A 11 7.48 -11.05 13.43
C ALA A 11 6.34 -10.66 12.48
N LEU A 12 6.33 -9.42 11.98
CA LEU A 12 5.33 -8.96 11.02
C LEU A 12 5.42 -9.75 9.72
N ARG A 13 6.62 -9.94 9.18
CA ARG A 13 6.83 -10.70 7.93
C ARG A 13 6.41 -12.16 8.06
N THR A 14 6.72 -12.79 9.19
CA THR A 14 6.32 -14.17 9.44
C THR A 14 4.82 -14.29 9.63
N ALA A 15 4.19 -13.36 10.35
CA ALA A 15 2.73 -13.29 10.50
C ALA A 15 2.03 -13.09 9.15
N ILE A 16 2.51 -12.17 8.32
CA ILE A 16 2.00 -11.94 6.96
C ILE A 16 2.07 -13.23 6.15
N LYS A 17 3.23 -13.88 6.09
CA LYS A 17 3.39 -15.12 5.33
C LYS A 17 2.44 -16.21 5.81
N ALA A 18 2.31 -16.37 7.11
CA ALA A 18 1.44 -17.38 7.71
C ALA A 18 -0.06 -17.05 7.58
N GLY A 19 -0.42 -15.82 7.20
CA GLY A 19 -1.82 -15.37 7.22
C GLY A 19 -2.34 -15.04 8.62
N ASP A 20 -1.45 -14.82 9.60
CA ASP A 20 -1.82 -14.59 11.00
C ASP A 20 -2.20 -13.11 11.23
N ILE A 21 -3.48 -12.81 10.98
CA ILE A 21 -4.04 -11.46 11.12
C ILE A 21 -3.99 -10.97 12.57
N SER A 22 -4.23 -11.84 13.55
CA SER A 22 -4.19 -11.46 14.97
C SER A 22 -2.80 -10.98 15.36
N ARG A 23 -1.76 -11.68 14.90
CA ARG A 23 -0.38 -11.27 15.16
C ARG A 23 0.01 -9.98 14.44
N ILE A 24 -0.53 -9.73 13.25
CA ILE A 24 -0.36 -8.45 12.55
C ILE A 24 -0.99 -7.32 13.38
N GLU A 25 -2.21 -7.52 13.87
CA GLU A 25 -2.93 -6.53 14.68
C GLU A 25 -2.20 -6.20 15.99
N ASP A 26 -1.66 -7.22 16.67
CA ASP A 26 -0.84 -7.07 17.88
C ASP A 26 0.41 -6.20 17.66
N LEU A 27 0.95 -6.19 16.44
CA LEU A 27 2.15 -5.42 16.08
C LEU A 27 1.83 -3.98 15.67
N LEU A 28 0.58 -3.64 15.33
CA LEU A 28 0.19 -2.29 14.92
C LEU A 28 0.59 -1.21 15.94
N PRO A 29 0.46 -1.39 17.27
CA PRO A 29 0.87 -0.35 18.23
C PRO A 29 2.38 -0.09 18.18
N THR A 30 3.17 -1.15 18.03
CA THR A 30 4.63 -1.04 17.88
C THR A 30 5.00 -0.30 16.59
N LEU A 31 4.30 -0.58 15.49
CA LEU A 31 4.49 0.13 14.23
C LEU A 31 4.10 1.62 14.33
N LEU A 32 2.99 1.93 15.00
CA LEU A 32 2.56 3.31 15.25
C LEU A 32 3.64 4.11 15.99
N PHE A 33 4.15 3.58 17.12
CA PHE A 33 5.22 4.25 17.86
C PHE A 33 6.46 4.42 16.99
N ARG A 34 6.81 3.41 16.21
CA ARG A 34 7.96 3.49 15.33
C ARG A 34 7.81 4.55 14.23
N PHE A 35 6.64 4.67 13.60
CA PHE A 35 6.40 5.72 12.60
C PHE A 35 6.41 7.12 13.22
N ALA A 36 5.85 7.26 14.42
CA ALA A 36 5.84 8.52 15.15
C ALA A 36 7.24 8.98 15.56
N GLY A 37 8.13 8.06 15.98
CA GLY A 37 9.52 8.39 16.32
C GLY A 37 10.42 8.53 15.10
N GLY A 38 10.16 7.76 14.04
CA GLY A 38 10.87 7.84 12.77
C GLY A 38 10.53 9.07 11.92
N SER A 39 9.69 9.98 12.41
CA SER A 39 9.23 11.17 11.68
C SER A 39 8.48 10.85 10.37
N TYR A 40 7.61 9.84 10.41
CA TYR A 40 6.76 9.45 9.28
C TYR A 40 5.29 9.81 9.54
N PRO A 41 4.90 11.08 9.40
CA PRO A 41 3.59 11.57 9.84
C PRO A 41 2.44 10.95 9.06
N LYS A 42 2.59 10.71 7.74
CA LYS A 42 1.54 10.08 6.94
C LYS A 42 1.17 8.70 7.49
N TYR A 43 2.16 7.82 7.64
CA TYR A 43 1.94 6.48 8.20
C TYR A 43 1.46 6.52 9.65
N THR A 44 1.86 7.53 10.42
CA THR A 44 1.36 7.72 11.79
C THR A 44 -0.14 8.02 11.79
N ILE A 45 -0.61 8.91 10.91
CA ILE A 45 -2.04 9.25 10.77
C ILE A 45 -2.85 8.06 10.27
N GLU A 46 -2.38 7.37 9.21
CA GLU A 46 -3.03 6.17 8.67
C GLU A 46 -3.22 5.10 9.76
N MET A 47 -2.21 4.91 10.63
CA MET A 47 -2.31 3.97 11.75
C MET A 47 -3.34 4.43 12.80
N LEU A 48 -3.45 5.72 13.08
CA LEU A 48 -4.47 6.26 14.00
C LEU A 48 -5.89 6.08 13.44
N GLU A 49 -6.07 6.31 12.14
CA GLU A 49 -7.34 6.08 11.44
C GLU A 49 -7.72 4.61 11.46
N LEU A 50 -6.76 3.71 11.19
CA LEU A 50 -6.96 2.27 11.30
C LEU A 50 -7.37 1.86 12.72
N PHE A 51 -6.72 2.38 13.76
CA PHE A 51 -7.10 2.09 15.15
C PHE A 51 -8.50 2.56 15.49
N GLN A 52 -8.87 3.77 15.04
CA GLN A 52 -10.19 4.35 15.26
C GLN A 52 -11.26 3.50 14.58
N GLY A 53 -11.03 3.10 13.33
CA GLY A 53 -11.88 2.16 12.59
C GLY A 53 -12.05 0.84 13.33
N LEU A 54 -10.94 0.15 13.61
CA LEU A 54 -10.95 -1.19 14.22
C LEU A 54 -11.57 -1.24 15.62
N ARG A 55 -11.36 -0.21 16.45
CA ARG A 55 -11.70 -0.24 17.88
C ARG A 55 -12.97 0.51 18.25
N ARG A 56 -13.42 1.47 17.43
CA ARG A 56 -14.49 2.40 17.82
C ARG A 56 -15.59 2.56 16.77
N GLU A 57 -15.22 2.69 15.49
CA GLU A 57 -16.19 3.13 14.46
C GLU A 57 -16.79 1.98 13.67
N TRP A 58 -16.00 0.98 13.29
CA TRP A 58 -16.50 -0.06 12.40
C TRP A 58 -17.38 -1.07 13.15
N PRO A 59 -18.58 -1.38 12.62
CA PRO A 59 -19.36 -2.50 13.09
C PRO A 59 -18.52 -3.79 13.04
N GLU A 60 -18.76 -4.70 13.98
CA GLU A 60 -18.03 -5.97 14.08
C GLU A 60 -17.97 -6.72 12.75
N LYS A 61 -19.11 -6.86 12.05
CA LYS A 61 -19.17 -7.51 10.74
C LYS A 61 -18.24 -6.87 9.70
N LEU A 62 -18.14 -5.54 9.68
CA LEU A 62 -17.28 -4.83 8.75
C LEU A 62 -15.80 -5.00 9.13
N ARG A 63 -15.49 -4.91 10.43
CA ARG A 63 -14.13 -5.13 10.94
C ARG A 63 -13.63 -6.53 10.58
N ASP A 64 -14.46 -7.54 10.78
CA ASP A 64 -14.11 -8.93 10.52
C ASP A 64 -13.93 -9.15 9.01
N TYR A 65 -14.82 -8.57 8.19
CA TYR A 65 -14.67 -8.57 6.72
C TYR A 65 -13.36 -7.91 6.26
N ILE A 66 -13.01 -6.74 6.79
CA ILE A 66 -11.76 -6.03 6.44
C ILE A 66 -10.54 -6.88 6.82
N LYS A 67 -10.54 -7.47 8.02
CA LYS A 67 -9.47 -8.33 8.50
C LYS A 67 -9.29 -9.56 7.62
N GLU A 68 -10.40 -10.22 7.26
CA GLU A 68 -10.40 -11.46 6.50
C GLU A 68 -10.04 -11.27 5.03
N PHE A 69 -10.55 -10.20 4.39
CA PHE A 69 -10.49 -10.08 2.93
C PHE A 69 -9.63 -8.92 2.41
N CYS A 70 -9.35 -7.89 3.21
CA CYS A 70 -8.71 -6.66 2.71
C CYS A 70 -7.24 -6.52 3.13
N TRP A 71 -6.79 -7.27 4.14
CA TRP A 71 -5.40 -7.13 4.62
C TRP A 71 -4.44 -8.04 3.86
N LEU A 72 -4.83 -9.29 3.69
CA LEU A 72 -4.02 -10.32 3.07
C LEU A 72 -4.80 -11.02 1.99
N PHE A 73 -4.09 -11.50 0.99
CA PHE A 73 -4.63 -12.42 0.00
C PHE A 73 -3.56 -13.43 -0.38
N THR A 74 -3.98 -14.53 -1.00
CA THR A 74 -3.08 -15.52 -1.58
C THR A 74 -3.51 -15.81 -3.00
N ARG A 75 -2.53 -15.98 -3.90
CA ARG A 75 -2.77 -16.34 -5.31
C ARG A 75 -2.82 -17.85 -5.51
N THR A 76 -2.11 -18.59 -4.67
CA THR A 76 -1.88 -20.04 -4.85
C THR A 76 -2.57 -20.88 -3.78
N GLY A 77 -3.02 -20.26 -2.68
CA GLY A 77 -3.58 -20.99 -1.53
C GLY A 77 -2.54 -21.82 -0.76
N GLY A 78 -1.24 -21.65 -1.06
CA GLY A 78 -0.17 -22.41 -0.43
C GLY A 78 0.12 -21.98 1.01
N VAL A 79 0.74 -22.86 1.79
CA VAL A 79 1.30 -22.50 3.10
C VAL A 79 2.38 -21.44 2.89
N ASP A 80 2.44 -20.44 3.77
CA ASP A 80 3.39 -19.32 3.72
C ASP A 80 3.33 -18.44 2.44
N SER A 81 2.20 -18.49 1.71
CA SER A 81 2.03 -17.80 0.42
C SER A 81 1.22 -16.50 0.49
N TRP A 82 0.83 -16.09 1.69
CA TRP A 82 0.04 -14.89 1.91
C TRP A 82 0.88 -13.62 1.66
N LEU A 83 0.22 -12.63 1.08
CA LEU A 83 0.80 -11.34 0.70
C LEU A 83 -0.11 -10.20 1.17
N PRO A 84 0.44 -9.02 1.53
CA PRO A 84 -0.37 -7.83 1.74
C PRO A 84 -1.15 -7.49 0.47
N PHE A 85 -2.42 -7.14 0.62
CA PHE A 85 -3.30 -6.86 -0.52
C PHE A 85 -2.74 -5.79 -1.45
N ASP A 86 -2.25 -4.69 -0.87
CA ASP A 86 -1.65 -3.57 -1.62
C ASP A 86 -0.44 -4.01 -2.45
N LEU A 87 0.50 -4.76 -1.86
CA LEU A 87 1.63 -5.34 -2.58
C LEU A 87 1.17 -6.26 -3.72
N GLY A 88 0.11 -7.00 -3.48
CA GLY A 88 -0.53 -7.82 -4.51
C GLY A 88 -1.02 -7.03 -5.70
N GLN A 89 -1.73 -5.94 -5.42
CA GLN A 89 -2.25 -5.02 -6.40
C GLN A 89 -1.11 -4.33 -7.17
N GLU A 90 -0.07 -3.86 -6.47
CA GLU A 90 1.13 -3.30 -7.09
C GLU A 90 1.79 -4.30 -8.05
N GLU A 91 1.96 -5.56 -7.63
CA GLU A 91 2.50 -6.62 -8.47
C GLU A 91 1.62 -6.88 -9.70
N ASN A 92 0.29 -6.85 -9.55
CA ASN A 92 -0.65 -7.04 -10.66
C ASN A 92 -0.61 -5.88 -11.65
N ILE A 93 -0.57 -4.63 -11.15
CA ILE A 93 -0.47 -3.42 -11.99
C ILE A 93 0.87 -3.39 -12.72
N CYS A 94 1.96 -3.77 -12.06
CA CYS A 94 3.30 -3.80 -12.65
C CYS A 94 3.40 -4.79 -13.83
N GLN A 95 2.57 -5.84 -13.82
CA GLN A 95 2.53 -6.87 -14.86
C GLN A 95 1.67 -6.50 -16.07
N LEU A 96 0.91 -5.41 -16.02
CA LEU A 96 0.24 -4.91 -17.22
C LEU A 96 1.33 -4.51 -18.23
N PRO A 97 1.37 -5.14 -19.43
CA PRO A 97 2.38 -4.80 -20.43
C PRO A 97 2.25 -3.32 -20.74
N LEU A 98 3.22 -2.55 -20.26
CA LEU A 98 3.41 -1.17 -20.67
C LEU A 98 4.05 -1.21 -22.05
N ASP A 99 3.25 -1.49 -23.06
CA ASP A 99 3.57 -1.18 -24.45
C ASP A 99 3.77 0.34 -24.54
N GLY A 100 5.01 0.77 -24.35
CA GLY A 100 5.64 1.98 -24.92
C GLY A 100 5.02 3.37 -24.68
N THR A 101 3.83 3.52 -24.10
CA THR A 101 3.01 4.73 -24.34
C THR A 101 2.39 5.36 -23.10
N ARG A 102 2.92 5.05 -21.91
CA ARG A 102 2.59 5.81 -20.67
C ARG A 102 3.85 6.29 -19.97
N ARG A 103 4.66 7.04 -20.70
CA ARG A 103 5.46 8.10 -20.08
C ARG A 103 4.60 9.36 -20.06
N ASN A 104 4.33 9.86 -18.87
CA ASN A 104 3.88 11.22 -18.58
C ASN A 104 2.68 11.71 -19.40
N ASN A 105 1.46 11.47 -18.93
CA ASN A 105 0.44 12.51 -19.02
C ASN A 105 -0.20 12.63 -17.64
N GLY A 106 0.23 13.67 -16.93
CA GLY A 106 -0.55 14.17 -15.81
C GLY A 106 -1.93 14.58 -16.32
N VAL A 107 -2.93 14.39 -15.45
CA VAL A 107 -4.21 15.11 -15.40
C VAL A 107 -4.56 15.86 -16.69
N HIS A 108 -5.01 15.14 -17.72
CA HIS A 108 -5.99 15.62 -18.71
C HIS A 108 -6.45 14.41 -19.52
N GLY A 109 -7.75 14.10 -19.40
CA GLY A 109 -8.38 13.00 -20.09
C GLY A 109 -8.44 13.24 -21.59
N GLN A 110 -8.25 12.17 -22.36
CA GLN A 110 -8.83 11.98 -23.69
C GLN A 110 -8.66 10.51 -24.11
N GLY A 111 -9.79 9.88 -24.46
CA GLY A 111 -9.85 8.68 -25.29
C GLY A 111 -9.65 7.33 -24.57
N PHE A 112 -10.67 6.84 -23.87
CA PHE A 112 -10.89 5.40 -23.74
C PHE A 112 -11.68 4.95 -24.97
N SER A 113 -10.99 4.41 -25.96
CA SER A 113 -11.63 3.69 -27.06
C SER A 113 -10.81 2.44 -27.37
N GLY A 114 -11.47 1.29 -27.30
CA GLY A 114 -10.99 -0.01 -27.77
C GLY A 114 -10.59 -0.95 -26.64
N ASP A 115 -11.52 -1.82 -26.27
CA ASP A 115 -11.28 -3.14 -25.68
C ASP A 115 -10.45 -3.20 -24.38
N THR A 116 -11.01 -2.67 -23.29
CA THR A 116 -10.70 -3.22 -21.96
C THR A 116 -11.35 -4.58 -21.85
N GLY A 117 -10.64 -5.62 -22.26
CA GLY A 117 -10.91 -6.98 -21.78
C GLY A 117 -11.08 -6.91 -20.26
N SER A 118 -12.18 -7.48 -19.76
CA SER A 118 -12.53 -7.50 -18.34
C SER A 118 -11.28 -7.82 -17.52
N ALA A 119 -11.03 -7.05 -16.46
CA ALA A 119 -9.96 -7.30 -15.51
C ALA A 119 -10.00 -8.78 -15.10
N GLU A 120 -9.11 -9.57 -15.69
CA GLU A 120 -8.99 -10.98 -15.38
C GLU A 120 -8.63 -11.09 -13.90
N GLY A 121 -9.21 -12.09 -13.22
CA GLY A 121 -9.05 -12.31 -11.79
C GLY A 121 -7.58 -12.42 -11.34
N PRO A 122 -7.31 -12.56 -10.03
CA PRO A 122 -5.94 -12.61 -9.52
C PRO A 122 -5.10 -13.63 -10.30
N VAL A 123 -4.09 -13.14 -11.01
CA VAL A 123 -3.25 -13.96 -11.90
C VAL A 123 -2.56 -15.04 -11.05
N THR A 124 -3.04 -16.28 -11.19
CA THR A 124 -2.46 -17.46 -10.56
C THR A 124 -1.04 -17.68 -11.10
N TYR A 125 -0.03 -17.62 -10.23
CA TYR A 125 1.35 -17.94 -10.60
C TYR A 125 1.46 -19.42 -10.99
N GLY A 126 1.51 -19.68 -12.28
CA GLY A 126 1.93 -20.94 -12.87
C GLY A 126 2.98 -20.67 -13.93
N LYS A 127 4.26 -20.85 -13.55
CA LYS A 127 5.48 -20.82 -14.38
C LYS A 127 6.14 -19.44 -14.58
N ALA A 128 7.41 -19.42 -14.16
CA ALA A 128 8.49 -18.53 -14.59
C ALA A 128 8.13 -17.05 -14.79
N VAL A 129 8.39 -16.23 -13.78
CA VAL A 129 8.60 -14.80 -14.00
C VAL A 129 9.96 -14.66 -14.71
N PRO A 130 10.03 -14.23 -15.99
CA PRO A 130 11.31 -13.88 -16.58
C PRO A 130 11.85 -12.70 -15.79
N ASN A 131 13.10 -12.81 -15.39
CA ASN A 131 13.82 -11.91 -14.48
C ASN A 131 14.11 -10.52 -15.11
N GLU A 132 13.31 -10.07 -16.07
CA GLU A 132 13.73 -9.06 -17.06
C GLU A 132 13.09 -7.68 -16.91
N TYR A 133 12.17 -7.48 -15.94
CA TYR A 133 11.55 -6.17 -15.74
C TYR A 133 11.69 -5.66 -14.30
N MET A 134 12.90 -5.17 -13.97
CA MET A 134 13.09 -4.15 -12.93
C MET A 134 13.50 -2.81 -13.57
N ARG A 135 12.78 -1.74 -13.25
CA ARG A 135 13.09 -0.37 -13.70
C ARG A 135 14.39 0.15 -13.07
N GLY A 136 15.41 0.35 -13.92
CA GLY A 136 16.20 1.59 -14.07
C GLY A 136 17.31 1.94 -13.06
N SER A 137 18.59 1.64 -13.39
CA SER A 137 19.78 2.53 -13.46
C SER A 137 21.04 1.67 -13.78
N PRO A 138 22.15 2.19 -14.36
CA PRO A 138 23.08 1.46 -15.26
C PRO A 138 24.08 0.51 -14.57
N TRP A 139 23.99 0.34 -13.26
CA TRP A 139 24.78 -0.65 -12.55
C TRP A 139 23.93 -1.90 -12.41
N SER A 140 24.22 -2.92 -13.22
CA SER A 140 23.76 -4.28 -12.92
C SER A 140 24.38 -4.68 -11.58
N PRO A 141 23.63 -4.77 -10.47
CA PRO A 141 24.18 -5.27 -9.22
C PRO A 141 24.62 -6.71 -9.47
N ASP A 142 25.94 -6.90 -9.45
CA ASP A 142 26.52 -8.23 -9.57
C ASP A 142 26.44 -8.85 -8.17
N LYS A 143 25.45 -9.72 -8.01
CA LYS A 143 25.13 -10.41 -6.74
C LYS A 143 26.39 -10.95 -6.06
N GLU A 144 27.31 -11.50 -6.84
CA GLU A 144 28.54 -12.09 -6.32
C GLU A 144 29.49 -11.01 -5.81
N LYS A 145 29.67 -9.92 -6.56
CA LYS A 145 30.49 -8.78 -6.11
C LYS A 145 29.90 -8.09 -4.89
N ASP A 146 28.58 -7.96 -4.81
CA ASP A 146 27.90 -7.33 -3.67
C ASP A 146 27.99 -8.20 -2.42
N VAL A 147 27.85 -9.52 -2.56
CA VAL A 147 28.07 -10.48 -1.45
C VAL A 147 29.52 -10.43 -0.98
N VAL A 148 30.49 -10.38 -1.88
CA VAL A 148 31.92 -10.26 -1.53
C VAL A 148 32.18 -8.93 -0.81
N LYS A 149 31.65 -7.82 -1.30
CA LYS A 149 31.79 -6.50 -0.68
C LYS A 149 31.17 -6.47 0.72
N LEU A 150 30.00 -7.11 0.89
CA LEU A 150 29.34 -7.26 2.19
C LEU A 150 30.18 -8.12 3.14
N ALA A 151 30.73 -9.25 2.67
CA ALA A 151 31.58 -10.13 3.46
C ALA A 151 32.86 -9.40 3.92
N ILE A 152 33.52 -8.65 3.02
CA ILE A 152 34.68 -7.82 3.35
C ILE A 152 34.32 -6.78 4.41
N HIS A 153 33.20 -6.08 4.25
CA HIS A 153 32.75 -5.09 5.22
C HIS A 153 32.38 -5.71 6.57
N TYR A 154 31.75 -6.89 6.57
CA TYR A 154 31.40 -7.61 7.78
C TYR A 154 32.65 -8.11 8.54
N ALA A 155 33.63 -8.62 7.80
CA ALA A 155 34.92 -9.04 8.35
C ALA A 155 35.72 -7.86 8.90
N SER A 156 35.76 -6.72 8.18
CA SER A 156 36.52 -5.53 8.59
C SER A 156 35.88 -4.79 9.75
N SER A 157 34.56 -4.75 9.82
CA SER A 157 33.82 -4.06 10.89
C SER A 157 33.82 -4.83 12.22
N GLN A 158 34.14 -6.13 12.20
CA GLN A 158 34.18 -7.00 13.39
C GLN A 158 32.93 -6.90 14.28
N LEU A 159 31.77 -6.59 13.69
CA LEU A 159 30.52 -6.38 14.42
C LEU A 159 30.05 -7.63 15.18
N HIS A 160 30.52 -8.81 14.77
CA HIS A 160 30.20 -10.11 15.36
C HIS A 160 31.10 -10.51 16.53
N THR A 161 32.25 -9.87 16.73
CA THR A 161 33.12 -10.17 17.87
C THR A 161 32.61 -9.44 19.10
N PHE A 162 32.39 -10.19 20.18
CA PHE A 162 32.00 -9.60 21.46
C PHE A 162 33.22 -8.99 22.14
N GLU A 163 33.22 -7.67 22.29
CA GLU A 163 34.25 -6.93 23.01
C GLU A 163 33.62 -6.20 24.21
N VAL A 164 34.13 -6.49 25.41
CA VAL A 164 33.68 -5.84 26.64
C VAL A 164 34.07 -4.37 26.58
N GLY A 165 33.08 -3.48 26.64
CA GLY A 165 33.30 -2.02 26.65
C GLY A 165 33.46 -1.36 25.28
N ARG A 166 33.14 -2.05 24.17
CA ARG A 166 33.12 -1.45 22.83
C ARG A 166 32.16 -0.25 22.79
N LYS A 167 32.72 0.96 22.61
CA LYS A 167 31.95 2.20 22.39
C LYS A 167 31.73 2.38 20.89
N LEU A 168 30.48 2.43 20.45
CA LEU A 168 30.16 2.77 19.06
C LEU A 168 30.64 4.20 18.76
N LYS A 169 31.22 4.43 17.58
CA LYS A 169 31.69 5.77 17.14
C LYS A 169 30.56 6.81 17.13
N THR A 170 29.33 6.37 16.91
CA THR A 170 28.12 7.14 17.13
C THR A 170 27.57 6.78 18.51
N GLU A 171 27.61 7.75 19.42
CA GLU A 171 27.31 7.51 20.85
C GLU A 171 25.86 7.09 21.11
N HIS A 172 24.91 7.39 20.22
CA HIS A 172 23.50 7.08 20.45
C HIS A 172 22.79 6.72 19.14
N THR A 173 22.31 5.47 19.03
CA THR A 173 21.20 5.16 18.13
C THR A 173 19.92 5.61 18.85
N PRO A 174 19.07 6.45 18.24
CA PRO A 174 17.89 6.99 18.91
C PRO A 174 16.88 5.88 19.16
N ASP A 175 16.29 5.87 20.36
CA ASP A 175 15.18 4.97 20.71
C ASP A 175 13.90 5.50 20.08
N VAL A 176 13.73 5.18 18.81
CA VAL A 176 12.59 5.63 17.99
C VAL A 176 11.24 5.16 18.54
N VAL A 177 11.18 4.07 19.30
CA VAL A 177 9.91 3.59 19.86
C VAL A 177 9.52 4.45 21.06
N THR A 178 10.44 4.65 21.99
CA THR A 178 10.20 5.51 23.16
C THR A 178 10.02 6.97 22.74
N GLU A 179 10.82 7.44 21.79
CA GLU A 179 10.69 8.77 21.20
C GLU A 179 9.34 8.92 20.50
N GLY A 180 8.87 7.90 19.77
CA GLY A 180 7.56 7.92 19.14
C GLY A 180 6.40 8.00 20.12
N ALA A 181 6.45 7.23 21.22
CA ALA A 181 5.47 7.32 22.29
C ALA A 181 5.45 8.73 22.93
N SER A 182 6.63 9.31 23.12
CA SER A 182 6.80 10.70 23.56
C SER A 182 6.20 11.68 22.55
N ASN A 183 6.55 11.55 21.27
CA ASN A 183 6.12 12.43 20.18
C ASN A 183 4.61 12.47 20.01
N LEU A 184 3.92 11.33 20.10
CA LEU A 184 2.45 11.28 20.03
C LEU A 184 1.78 12.17 21.08
N LYS A 185 2.39 12.28 22.27
CA LYS A 185 1.92 13.13 23.37
C LYS A 185 2.40 14.58 23.24
N HIS A 186 3.69 14.78 23.00
CA HIS A 186 4.33 16.10 23.03
C HIS A 186 4.07 16.92 21.76
N LEU A 187 4.07 16.29 20.58
CA LEU A 187 3.79 16.96 19.31
C LEU A 187 2.29 17.19 19.08
N LYS A 188 1.44 16.86 20.06
CA LYS A 188 -0.02 16.99 19.97
C LYS A 188 -0.57 16.32 18.71
N THR A 189 0.07 15.25 18.22
CA THR A 189 -0.32 14.56 16.98
C THR A 189 -1.73 14.00 17.13
N ILE A 190 -2.01 13.34 18.25
CA ILE A 190 -3.35 12.79 18.55
C ILE A 190 -4.37 13.91 18.68
N GLU A 191 -4.05 15.01 19.39
CA GLU A 191 -4.95 16.16 19.55
C GLU A 191 -5.28 16.81 18.20
N THR A 192 -4.27 17.00 17.35
CA THR A 192 -4.42 17.61 16.03
C THR A 192 -5.22 16.70 15.10
N TRP A 193 -4.91 15.39 15.10
CA TRP A 193 -5.67 14.39 14.35
C TRP A 193 -7.12 14.35 14.81
N PHE A 194 -7.38 14.30 16.12
CA PHE A 194 -8.72 14.27 16.69
C PHE A 194 -9.51 15.53 16.32
N ARG A 195 -8.92 16.72 16.47
CA ARG A 195 -9.56 17.99 16.09
C ARG A 195 -9.92 18.03 14.60
N ARG A 196 -9.07 17.48 13.73
CA ARG A 196 -9.36 17.34 12.30
C ARG A 196 -10.46 16.32 12.05
N TRP A 197 -10.64 15.32 12.89
CA TRP A 197 -11.70 14.33 12.72
C TRP A 197 -13.06 14.86 13.17
N THR A 198 -13.09 15.64 14.26
CA THR A 198 -14.32 16.10 14.92
C THR A 198 -14.84 17.45 14.41
N HIS A 199 -14.39 17.95 13.27
CA HIS A 199 -14.98 19.16 12.70
C HIS A 199 -16.40 18.87 12.22
N ALA A 200 -17.29 19.87 12.34
CA ALA A 200 -18.62 19.77 11.78
C ALA A 200 -18.50 19.54 10.27
N ARG A 201 -18.93 18.37 9.80
CA ARG A 201 -19.03 18.08 8.37
C ARG A 201 -20.32 18.70 7.85
N ALA A 202 -20.27 19.26 6.64
CA ALA A 202 -21.48 19.67 5.95
C ALA A 202 -22.38 18.43 5.77
N VAL A 203 -23.64 18.55 6.16
CA VAL A 203 -24.65 17.49 6.06
C VAL A 203 -25.50 17.66 4.80
N GLY A 204 -25.43 18.84 4.17
CA GLY A 204 -26.07 19.13 2.89
C GLY A 204 -25.06 19.03 1.75
N GLU A 205 -25.51 18.50 0.64
CA GLU A 205 -24.84 18.65 -0.65
C GLU A 205 -25.30 19.98 -1.24
N ASP A 206 -24.36 20.90 -1.48
CA ASP A 206 -24.64 22.16 -2.17
C ASP A 206 -24.45 21.91 -3.67
N TRP A 207 -25.50 21.39 -4.30
CA TRP A 207 -25.58 21.27 -5.75
C TRP A 207 -26.02 22.61 -6.32
N SER A 208 -25.18 23.64 -6.23
CA SER A 208 -25.46 24.91 -6.90
C SER A 208 -25.71 24.64 -8.39
N GLU A 209 -26.81 25.18 -8.94
CA GLU A 209 -27.26 24.94 -10.32
C GLU A 209 -26.18 25.26 -11.38
N GLU A 210 -25.16 26.07 -11.03
CA GLU A 210 -24.00 26.37 -11.87
C GLU A 210 -23.15 25.12 -12.22
N ASP A 211 -23.16 24.07 -11.41
CA ASP A 211 -22.43 22.82 -11.70
C ASP A 211 -23.24 21.84 -12.56
N GLN A 212 -24.58 21.97 -12.62
CA GLN A 212 -25.44 21.11 -13.45
C GLN A 212 -25.30 21.43 -14.95
N ASP A 213 -24.97 22.67 -15.31
CA ASP A 213 -24.73 23.09 -16.70
C ASP A 213 -23.40 22.57 -17.28
N SER A 214 -22.50 22.03 -16.44
CA SER A 214 -21.22 21.46 -16.89
C SER A 214 -21.31 19.99 -17.32
N ILE A 215 -22.39 19.29 -16.98
CA ILE A 215 -22.66 17.92 -17.41
C ILE A 215 -23.84 17.97 -18.39
N LEU A 216 -23.59 18.53 -19.57
CA LEU A 216 -24.46 18.34 -20.73
C LEU A 216 -24.46 16.85 -21.11
N LEU A 217 -25.39 16.10 -20.51
CA LEU A 217 -25.80 14.74 -20.88
C LEU A 217 -26.65 14.71 -22.18
N GLU A 218 -26.54 15.75 -23.01
CA GLU A 218 -27.31 15.89 -24.25
C GLU A 218 -26.77 15.14 -25.48
N PRO A 219 -25.47 14.72 -25.60
CA PRO A 219 -25.08 13.95 -26.79
C PRO A 219 -25.43 12.45 -26.70
N LEU A 220 -25.58 11.88 -25.51
CA LEU A 220 -25.72 10.41 -25.32
C LEU A 220 -27.16 9.90 -25.45
N LEU A 221 -28.16 10.73 -25.18
CA LEU A 221 -29.57 10.38 -25.39
C LEU A 221 -29.99 10.47 -26.87
N ALA A 222 -29.37 11.37 -27.64
CA ALA A 222 -29.64 11.51 -29.08
C ALA A 222 -29.11 10.34 -29.92
N THR A 223 -28.12 9.57 -29.42
CA THR A 223 -27.60 8.38 -30.15
C THR A 223 -28.47 7.14 -29.96
N PHE A 224 -29.28 7.07 -28.91
CA PHE A 224 -30.14 5.92 -28.62
C PHE A 224 -31.53 5.98 -29.28
N GLN A 225 -31.94 7.14 -29.80
CA GLN A 225 -33.24 7.31 -30.47
C GLN A 225 -33.21 7.08 -31.99
N ASN A 226 -32.03 6.90 -32.60
CA ASN A 226 -31.88 6.65 -34.04
C ASN A 226 -31.59 5.17 -34.40
N SER A 227 -31.67 4.23 -33.46
CA SER A 227 -31.45 2.79 -33.72
C SER A 227 -32.72 1.94 -33.72
N SER A 228 -33.91 2.57 -33.72
CA SER A 228 -35.20 1.88 -33.78
C SER A 228 -35.99 2.15 -35.07
N GLU A 229 -35.32 2.30 -36.21
CA GLU A 229 -35.98 2.10 -37.50
C GLU A 229 -36.00 0.59 -37.82
N PRO A 230 -37.17 -0.03 -38.01
CA PRO A 230 -37.25 -1.43 -38.43
C PRO A 230 -36.75 -1.57 -39.87
N GLU A 231 -35.82 -2.49 -40.11
CA GLU A 231 -35.41 -2.87 -41.46
C GLU A 231 -36.64 -3.35 -42.27
N PRO A 232 -36.78 -2.92 -43.54
CA PRO A 232 -37.84 -3.45 -44.40
C PRO A 232 -37.60 -4.93 -44.70
N GLU A 233 -38.62 -5.76 -44.47
CA GLU A 233 -38.60 -7.17 -44.82
C GLU A 233 -38.29 -7.36 -46.32
N PRO A 234 -37.51 -8.38 -46.70
CA PRO A 234 -37.25 -8.69 -48.09
C PRO A 234 -38.50 -9.32 -48.75
N ASP A 235 -39.09 -8.60 -49.70
CA ASP A 235 -40.11 -9.16 -50.61
C ASP A 235 -39.51 -10.26 -51.50
N LEU A 236 -40.30 -11.32 -51.70
CA LEU A 236 -40.07 -12.48 -52.57
C LEU A 236 -39.81 -12.12 -54.04
#